data_AF-A0A8B7DZG2-F1
#
_entry.id   AF-A0A8B7DZG2-F1
#
_cell.length_a   1.000
_cell.length_b   1.000
_cell.length_c   1.000
_cell.angle_alpha   90.00
_cell.angle_beta   90.00
_cell.angle_gamma   90.00
#
_symmetry.space_group_name_H-M   'P 1'
#
loop_
_entity.id
_entity.type
_entity.pdbx_description
1 polymer ?
#
loop_
_entity_poly.entity_id
_entity_poly.type
_entity_poly.pdbx_seq_one_letter_code
_entity_poly.pdbx_strand_id
1 'polypeptide(L)'
;MFVFYVKKGQNDPISILSNKITSIDSHFFMEFLQSLGWPVSMSTHTGWNGGFAPNLSADKKLYYYADPLTELAIHVPAVNIDVGESFTFDVVENSMVSQLLPSVELNSEEHSVIEGKSSKKQSVFESTGGFDIKHRSHHCHSETKVVVAWLQEFADEALFPALDLIELSDPHENSYSTANINYSRVPEKEVVIIFVHPLKTGLYRIKINALFGSSVGGPLISGMVVSRRVLGSMVRNTAINICRRRRLELDSCSPPHVCRKIKIQEIIREHAKEMNIPDFYTGLLKA
;
A
#
# COMPACT_ATOMS: atom_id res chain seq x y z
N MET A 1 -4.50 3.23 1.74
CA MET A 1 -5.83 2.76 1.27
C MET A 1 -6.90 3.48 2.08
N PHE A 2 -8.00 3.88 1.46
CA PHE A 2 -9.15 4.47 2.16
C PHE A 2 -10.29 3.47 2.26
N VAL A 3 -11.01 3.46 3.38
CA VAL A 3 -12.22 2.65 3.56
C VAL A 3 -13.35 3.54 4.01
N PHE A 4 -14.47 3.51 3.29
CA PHE A 4 -15.66 4.29 3.59
C PHE A 4 -16.85 3.38 3.87
N TYR A 5 -17.66 3.77 4.85
CA TYR A 5 -18.92 3.13 5.17
C TYR A 5 -20.06 3.98 4.63
N VAL A 6 -20.86 3.41 3.73
CA VAL A 6 -21.96 4.10 3.04
C VAL A 6 -23.27 3.45 3.43
N LYS A 7 -24.14 4.23 4.09
CA LYS A 7 -25.51 3.81 4.41
C LYS A 7 -26.39 3.92 3.18
N LYS A 8 -27.50 3.19 3.23
CA LYS A 8 -28.49 3.16 2.16
C LYS A 8 -28.90 4.58 1.70
N GLY A 9 -28.74 4.85 0.41
CA GLY A 9 -29.16 6.09 -0.23
C GLY A 9 -28.25 7.30 0.01
N GLN A 10 -27.07 7.11 0.62
CA GLN A 10 -26.10 8.19 0.80
C GLN A 10 -25.27 8.41 -0.46
N ASN A 11 -25.20 9.67 -0.89
CA ASN A 11 -24.37 10.13 -2.01
C ASN A 11 -23.60 11.43 -1.71
N ASP A 12 -23.84 12.06 -0.56
CA ASP A 12 -23.14 13.28 -0.14
C ASP A 12 -21.88 12.93 0.68
N PRO A 13 -20.68 13.43 0.32
CA PRO A 13 -19.43 13.11 1.01
C PRO A 13 -19.46 13.41 2.51
N ILE A 14 -20.01 14.56 2.90
CA ILE A 14 -20.05 15.00 4.30
C ILE A 14 -20.96 14.06 5.12
N SER A 15 -22.09 13.66 4.55
CA SER A 15 -23.01 12.68 5.15
C SER A 15 -22.36 11.30 5.35
N ILE A 16 -21.51 10.87 4.40
CA ILE A 16 -20.80 9.59 4.47
C ILE A 16 -19.71 9.65 5.55
N LEU A 17 -18.93 10.74 5.61
CA LEU A 17 -17.87 10.93 6.60
C LEU A 17 -18.40 11.09 8.03
N SER A 18 -19.60 11.64 8.19
CA SER A 18 -20.26 11.83 9.49
C SER A 18 -20.96 10.57 10.03
N ASN A 19 -20.88 9.45 9.31
CA ASN A 19 -21.46 8.20 9.77
C ASN A 19 -20.85 7.73 11.09
N LYS A 20 -21.69 7.56 12.12
CA LYS A 20 -21.32 6.87 13.36
C LYS A 20 -21.40 5.37 13.15
N ILE A 21 -20.28 4.68 13.32
CA ILE A 21 -20.18 3.23 13.20
C ILE A 21 -20.29 2.63 14.59
N THR A 22 -21.39 1.92 14.85
CA THR A 22 -21.63 1.19 16.10
C THR A 22 -21.56 -0.31 15.84
N SER A 23 -21.16 -1.09 16.85
CA SER A 23 -21.09 -2.56 16.73
C SER A 23 -22.44 -3.21 16.44
N ILE A 24 -23.55 -2.57 16.83
CA ILE A 24 -24.91 -3.09 16.68
C ILE A 24 -25.36 -2.99 15.21
N ASP A 25 -25.23 -1.80 14.61
CA ASP A 25 -25.75 -1.56 13.26
C ASP A 25 -24.76 -1.94 12.16
N SER A 26 -23.46 -2.02 12.51
CA SER A 26 -22.37 -2.16 11.55
C SER A 26 -21.44 -3.33 11.89
N HIS A 27 -21.95 -4.37 12.57
CA HIS A 27 -21.16 -5.54 12.97
C HIS A 27 -20.33 -6.15 11.83
N PHE A 28 -20.97 -6.41 10.68
CA PHE A 28 -20.29 -7.01 9.52
C PHE A 28 -19.17 -6.13 8.96
N PHE A 29 -19.35 -4.80 9.03
CA PHE A 29 -18.33 -3.86 8.59
C PHE A 29 -17.15 -3.83 9.56
N MET A 30 -17.41 -3.82 10.87
CA MET A 30 -16.37 -3.85 11.91
C MET A 30 -15.53 -5.13 11.82
N GLU A 31 -16.19 -6.27 11.63
CA GLU A 31 -15.52 -7.54 11.43
C GLU A 31 -14.66 -7.53 10.16
N PHE A 32 -15.19 -6.97 9.07
CA PHE A 32 -14.42 -6.78 7.85
C PHE A 32 -13.17 -5.91 8.09
N LEU A 33 -13.28 -4.79 8.81
CA LEU A 33 -12.14 -3.96 9.17
C LEU A 33 -11.08 -4.72 9.97
N GLN A 34 -11.49 -5.52 10.96
CA GLN A 34 -10.58 -6.37 11.74
C GLN A 34 -9.88 -7.42 10.86
N SER A 35 -10.55 -7.93 9.83
CA SER A 35 -9.94 -8.86 8.87
C SER A 35 -8.98 -8.18 7.88
N LEU A 36 -9.08 -6.86 7.70
CA LEU A 36 -8.19 -6.07 6.84
C LEU A 36 -6.85 -5.77 7.52
N GLY A 37 -6.85 -5.48 8.82
CA GLY A 37 -5.66 -5.13 9.60
C GLY A 37 -6.01 -4.90 11.06
N TRP A 38 -5.01 -4.48 11.86
CA TRP A 38 -5.20 -4.17 13.28
C TRP A 38 -5.24 -2.66 13.51
N PRO A 39 -6.04 -2.18 14.48
CA PRO A 39 -6.07 -0.76 14.81
C PRO A 39 -4.76 -0.36 15.51
N VAL A 40 -4.23 0.80 15.13
CA VAL A 40 -3.05 1.44 15.73
C VAL A 40 -3.35 2.91 16.00
N SER A 41 -2.77 3.45 17.07
CA SER A 41 -2.85 4.89 17.34
C SER A 41 -1.79 5.63 16.51
N MET A 42 -2.20 6.68 15.79
CA MET A 42 -1.29 7.44 14.93
C MET A 42 -0.18 8.17 15.69
N SER A 43 -0.38 8.45 16.98
CA SER A 43 0.61 9.15 17.81
C SER A 43 1.74 8.25 18.29
N THR A 44 1.53 6.93 18.36
CA THR A 44 2.48 5.97 18.94
C THR A 44 3.03 4.98 17.92
N HIS A 45 2.38 4.84 16.77
CA HIS A 45 2.79 3.88 15.74
C HIS A 45 4.09 4.32 15.06
N THR A 46 5.07 3.42 15.00
CA THR A 46 6.39 3.64 14.40
C THR A 46 6.50 3.20 12.94
N GLY A 47 5.48 2.52 12.40
CA GLY A 47 5.46 2.04 11.02
C GLY A 47 5.04 3.12 10.03
N TRP A 48 5.02 2.78 8.74
CA TRP A 48 4.59 3.72 7.71
C TRP A 48 3.11 4.09 7.85
N ASN A 49 2.85 5.35 8.16
CA ASN A 49 1.50 5.85 8.38
C ASN A 49 0.77 6.25 7.08
N GLY A 50 1.27 5.91 5.90
CA GLY A 50 0.62 6.25 4.64
C GLY A 50 0.73 7.72 4.23
N GLY A 51 1.61 8.50 4.86
CA GLY A 51 1.78 9.93 4.58
C GLY A 51 0.81 10.84 5.33
N PHE A 52 -0.04 10.29 6.20
CA PHE A 52 -0.92 11.10 7.04
C PHE A 52 -0.11 11.81 8.14
N ALA A 53 -0.35 13.11 8.33
CA ALA A 53 0.34 13.88 9.35
C ALA A 53 -0.01 13.35 10.77
N PRO A 54 0.98 12.99 11.62
CA PRO A 54 0.73 12.54 12.99
C PRO A 54 0.12 13.64 13.87
N ASN A 55 0.17 14.89 13.42
CA ASN A 55 0.04 16.08 14.26
C ASN A 55 -1.40 16.60 14.38
N LEU A 56 -2.37 16.03 13.65
CA LEU A 56 -3.72 16.61 13.52
C LEU A 56 -4.79 16.01 14.43
N SER A 57 -4.47 15.01 15.27
CA SER A 57 -5.26 14.61 16.45
C SER A 57 -4.59 13.39 17.08
N ALA A 58 -4.26 13.49 18.37
CA ALA A 58 -3.67 12.39 19.15
C ALA A 58 -4.60 11.15 19.24
N ASP A 59 -5.89 11.33 18.95
CA ASP A 59 -6.93 10.32 19.09
C ASP A 59 -7.30 9.63 17.76
N LYS A 60 -6.67 10.02 16.65
CA LYS A 60 -6.92 9.36 15.36
C LYS A 60 -6.31 7.96 15.35
N LYS A 61 -7.17 6.98 15.04
CA LYS A 61 -6.78 5.60 14.81
C LYS A 61 -6.63 5.33 13.33
N LEU A 62 -5.63 4.52 13.00
CA LEU A 62 -5.37 3.99 11.67
C LEU A 62 -5.50 2.47 11.75
N TYR A 63 -5.96 1.81 10.68
CA TYR A 63 -5.81 0.37 10.56
C TYR A 63 -4.51 0.07 9.83
N TYR A 64 -3.74 -0.88 10.34
CA TYR A 64 -2.43 -1.20 9.82
C TYR A 64 -2.32 -2.69 9.53
N TYR A 65 -1.63 -3.00 8.44
CA TYR A 65 -1.20 -4.35 8.12
C TYR A 65 0.26 -4.30 7.66
N ALA A 66 1.05 -5.24 8.12
CA ALA A 66 2.41 -5.41 7.65
C ALA A 66 2.80 -6.89 7.57
N ASP A 67 3.62 -7.20 6.60
CA ASP A 67 4.39 -8.43 6.48
C ASP A 67 5.85 -8.05 6.10
N PRO A 68 6.79 -9.01 6.02
CA PRO A 68 8.19 -8.68 5.74
C PRO A 68 8.46 -7.94 4.43
N LEU A 69 7.50 -7.89 3.51
CA LEU A 69 7.66 -7.30 2.17
C LEU A 69 6.67 -6.18 1.87
N THR A 70 5.68 -5.94 2.73
CA THR A 70 4.61 -4.96 2.51
C THR A 70 4.17 -4.30 3.79
N GLU A 71 3.87 -3.02 3.69
CA GLU A 71 3.16 -2.25 4.69
C GLU A 71 1.93 -1.64 4.04
N LEU A 72 0.81 -1.61 4.76
CA LEU A 72 -0.44 -1.07 4.29
C LEU A 72 -1.09 -0.25 5.41
N ALA A 73 -1.08 1.07 5.22
CA ALA A 73 -1.87 2.01 6.00
C ALA A 73 -3.31 2.10 5.45
N ILE A 74 -4.28 1.95 6.34
CA ILE A 74 -5.71 1.92 6.03
C ILE A 74 -6.42 3.02 6.82
N HIS A 75 -6.84 4.07 6.11
CA HIS A 75 -7.54 5.20 6.70
C HIS A 75 -9.05 4.98 6.65
N VAL A 76 -9.72 5.13 7.81
CA VAL A 76 -11.16 4.90 7.95
C VAL A 76 -11.79 6.10 8.68
N PRO A 77 -12.25 7.13 7.96
CA PRO A 77 -12.69 8.40 8.57
C PRO A 77 -13.90 8.28 9.52
N ALA A 78 -14.83 7.37 9.23
CA ALA A 78 -16.09 7.24 9.97
C ALA A 78 -15.92 6.53 11.34
N VAL A 79 -14.73 6.04 11.66
CA VAL A 79 -14.48 5.18 12.83
C VAL A 79 -13.97 6.03 14.01
N ASN A 80 -14.86 6.80 14.62
CA ASN A 80 -14.65 7.30 15.99
C ASN A 80 -15.00 6.16 16.96
N ILE A 81 -14.02 5.29 17.25
CA ILE A 81 -14.19 4.19 18.23
C ILE A 81 -14.11 4.80 19.63
N ASP A 82 -15.25 4.98 20.29
CA ASP A 82 -15.29 5.07 21.76
C ASP A 82 -14.69 3.78 22.33
N VAL A 83 -13.53 3.90 22.97
CA VAL A 83 -12.82 2.78 23.60
C VAL A 83 -13.49 2.49 24.93
N GLY A 84 -14.47 1.60 24.92
CA GLY A 84 -15.09 1.05 26.13
C GLY A 84 -14.97 -0.46 26.27
N GLU A 85 -14.77 -1.22 25.20
CA GLU A 85 -14.73 -2.68 25.27
C GLU A 85 -13.53 -3.24 24.50
N SER A 86 -12.58 -3.79 25.26
CA SER A 86 -11.54 -4.68 24.75
C SER A 86 -12.21 -5.94 24.23
N PHE A 87 -12.28 -6.10 22.90
CA PHE A 87 -12.75 -7.34 22.28
C PHE A 87 -11.63 -8.37 22.32
N THR A 88 -11.67 -9.27 23.29
CA THR A 88 -10.92 -10.53 23.25
C THR A 88 -11.65 -11.48 22.31
N PHE A 89 -11.01 -11.87 21.20
CA PHE A 89 -11.43 -13.04 20.44
C PHE A 89 -10.55 -14.22 20.84
N ASP A 90 -11.20 -15.31 21.24
CA ASP A 90 -10.55 -16.62 21.41
C ASP A 90 -9.94 -17.03 20.06
N VAL A 91 -8.61 -16.98 20.01
CA VAL A 91 -7.84 -17.64 18.96
C VAL A 91 -8.05 -19.13 19.17
N VAL A 92 -9.00 -19.73 18.46
CA VAL A 92 -8.99 -21.18 18.26
C VAL A 92 -7.74 -21.46 17.42
N GLU A 93 -6.69 -21.86 18.13
CA GLU A 93 -5.42 -22.30 17.62
C GLU A 93 -5.68 -23.46 16.65
N ASN A 94 -5.73 -23.16 15.35
CA ASN A 94 -5.70 -24.17 14.31
C ASN A 94 -4.28 -24.75 14.24
N SER A 95 -3.99 -25.62 15.21
CA SER A 95 -2.88 -26.57 15.19
C SER A 95 -3.13 -27.58 14.06
N MET A 96 -2.78 -27.22 12.83
CA MET A 96 -2.69 -28.15 11.69
C MET A 96 -1.75 -27.66 10.56
N VAL A 97 -0.69 -26.90 10.89
CA VAL A 97 0.33 -26.50 9.90
C VAL A 97 1.66 -27.25 10.07
N SER A 98 1.74 -28.21 10.99
CA SER A 98 3.01 -28.88 11.34
C SER A 98 3.34 -30.17 10.57
N GLN A 99 2.59 -30.59 9.55
CA GLN A 99 2.75 -31.96 9.02
C GLN A 99 2.95 -32.14 7.51
N LEU A 100 3.25 -31.10 6.71
CA LEU A 100 3.61 -31.31 5.30
C LEU A 100 4.78 -30.41 4.87
N LEU A 101 5.98 -30.75 5.33
CA LEU A 101 7.23 -30.43 4.62
C LEU A 101 7.83 -31.74 4.12
N PRO A 102 8.00 -31.94 2.80
CA PRO A 102 8.81 -33.03 2.29
C PRO A 102 10.30 -32.69 2.52
N SER A 103 11.01 -33.64 3.12
CA SER A 103 12.46 -33.66 3.29
C SER A 103 13.14 -33.53 1.93
N VAL A 104 13.88 -32.44 1.70
CA VAL A 104 14.78 -32.33 0.54
C VAL A 104 16.12 -32.95 0.95
N GLU A 105 16.36 -34.17 0.48
CA GLU A 105 17.66 -34.84 0.58
C GLU A 105 18.66 -34.21 -0.38
N LEU A 106 19.82 -33.83 0.16
CA LEU A 106 20.99 -33.36 -0.57
C LEU A 106 21.67 -34.56 -1.24
N ASN A 107 21.54 -34.68 -2.57
CA ASN A 107 22.41 -35.56 -3.36
C ASN A 107 23.44 -34.72 -4.13
N SER A 108 24.68 -34.94 -3.74
CA SER A 108 25.91 -34.57 -4.41
C SER A 108 26.19 -35.50 -5.58
N GLU A 109 26.36 -34.96 -6.80
CA GLU A 109 27.05 -35.65 -7.89
C GLU A 109 28.01 -34.68 -8.60
N GLU A 110 29.23 -35.17 -8.84
CA GLU A 110 30.39 -34.50 -9.43
C GLU A 110 30.43 -34.61 -10.97
N HIS A 111 31.34 -33.80 -11.56
CA HIS A 111 31.91 -33.83 -12.92
C HIS A 111 31.12 -33.11 -14.03
N SER A 112 31.72 -32.34 -14.96
CA SER A 112 33.12 -32.24 -15.43
C SER A 112 33.44 -30.87 -16.08
N VAL A 113 34.72 -30.51 -16.00
CA VAL A 113 35.43 -29.40 -16.66
C VAL A 113 35.34 -29.47 -18.18
N ILE A 114 35.06 -28.35 -18.86
CA ILE A 114 35.53 -28.07 -20.24
C ILE A 114 35.93 -26.59 -20.35
N GLU A 115 37.21 -26.36 -20.63
CA GLU A 115 37.80 -25.07 -21.01
C GLU A 115 37.42 -24.67 -22.45
N GLY A 116 37.34 -23.35 -22.73
CA GLY A 116 37.74 -22.85 -24.05
C GLY A 116 37.03 -21.62 -24.62
N LYS A 117 37.74 -20.50 -24.51
CA LYS A 117 37.96 -19.44 -25.54
C LYS A 117 37.07 -18.19 -25.58
N SER A 118 37.75 -17.13 -25.16
CA SER A 118 37.60 -15.70 -25.43
C SER A 118 37.15 -15.31 -26.85
N SER A 119 36.33 -14.27 -26.94
CA SER A 119 36.31 -13.34 -28.07
C SER A 119 35.90 -11.94 -27.59
N LYS A 120 36.89 -11.05 -27.53
CA LYS A 120 36.76 -9.59 -27.36
C LYS A 120 35.83 -9.00 -28.42
N LYS A 121 34.89 -8.13 -28.01
CA LYS A 121 34.56 -6.93 -28.80
C LYS A 121 34.47 -5.71 -27.89
N GLN A 122 35.27 -4.75 -28.31
CA GLN A 122 35.56 -3.45 -27.73
C GLN A 122 34.66 -2.45 -28.46
N SER A 123 33.92 -1.60 -27.73
CA SER A 123 33.41 -0.34 -28.29
C SER A 123 33.70 0.78 -27.29
N VAL A 124 34.42 1.76 -27.80
CA VAL A 124 35.04 2.90 -27.12
C VAL A 124 34.19 4.14 -27.42
N PHE A 125 34.08 5.01 -26.40
CA PHE A 125 33.63 6.43 -26.44
C PHE A 125 32.13 6.68 -26.68
N GLU A 126 31.45 7.64 -26.03
CA GLU A 126 31.79 9.06 -25.92
C GLU A 126 31.21 9.73 -24.65
N SER A 127 32.04 10.59 -24.05
CA SER A 127 31.70 11.46 -22.92
C SER A 127 31.30 12.83 -23.45
N THR A 128 30.02 13.20 -23.43
CA THR A 128 29.59 14.61 -23.43
C THR A 128 28.17 14.72 -22.88
N GLY A 129 27.93 15.70 -22.01
CA GLY A 129 26.61 16.05 -21.50
C GLY A 129 26.54 16.07 -19.99
N GLY A 130 26.98 17.18 -19.38
CA GLY A 130 26.68 17.47 -17.98
C GLY A 130 25.17 17.54 -17.79
N PHE A 131 24.63 16.58 -17.05
CA PHE A 131 23.26 16.64 -16.56
C PHE A 131 23.29 17.27 -15.18
N ASP A 132 22.80 18.50 -15.08
CA ASP A 132 22.40 19.14 -13.83
C ASP A 132 21.27 18.31 -13.19
N ILE A 133 21.63 17.31 -12.40
CA ILE A 133 20.69 16.56 -11.58
C ILE A 133 20.47 17.37 -10.30
N LYS A 134 19.63 18.42 -10.41
CA LYS A 134 18.97 18.98 -9.22
C LYS A 134 18.36 17.83 -8.44
N HIS A 135 18.66 17.73 -7.14
CA HIS A 135 18.13 16.75 -6.19
C HIS A 135 16.64 16.45 -6.44
N ARG A 136 16.34 15.51 -7.32
CA ARG A 136 15.02 14.91 -7.41
C ARG A 136 15.01 13.87 -6.31
N SER A 137 14.40 14.23 -5.19
CA SER A 137 13.81 13.26 -4.29
C SER A 137 13.19 12.14 -5.15
N HIS A 138 13.71 10.91 -5.06
CA HIS A 138 13.18 9.76 -5.79
C HIS A 138 11.84 9.29 -5.20
N HIS A 139 10.94 10.23 -4.87
CA HIS A 139 9.56 9.93 -4.55
C HIS A 139 8.83 9.64 -5.88
N CYS A 140 8.31 8.42 -5.99
CA CYS A 140 7.45 8.03 -7.09
C CYS A 140 6.12 8.79 -6.96
N HIS A 141 5.95 9.90 -7.65
CA HIS A 141 4.84 10.86 -7.48
C HIS A 141 3.50 10.49 -8.17
N SER A 142 3.21 9.21 -8.43
CA SER A 142 1.87 8.78 -8.84
C SER A 142 1.45 7.63 -7.95
N GLU A 143 0.83 7.98 -6.82
CA GLU A 143 0.22 7.02 -5.91
C GLU A 143 -1.21 6.74 -6.38
N THR A 144 -1.42 5.58 -7.01
CA THR A 144 -2.80 5.09 -7.20
C THR A 144 -3.50 5.03 -5.86
N LYS A 145 -4.64 5.73 -5.75
CA LYS A 145 -5.46 5.72 -4.55
C LYS A 145 -6.44 4.56 -4.65
N VAL A 146 -6.24 3.57 -3.79
CA VAL A 146 -7.18 2.45 -3.64
C VAL A 146 -8.20 2.81 -2.56
N VAL A 147 -9.47 2.76 -2.95
CA VAL A 147 -10.64 3.01 -2.11
C VAL A 147 -11.44 1.73 -1.97
N VAL A 148 -11.88 1.43 -0.75
CA VAL A 148 -12.85 0.39 -0.46
C VAL A 148 -14.14 1.06 0.00
N ALA A 149 -15.24 0.82 -0.69
CA ALA A 149 -16.54 1.36 -0.35
C ALA A 149 -17.45 0.22 0.14
N TRP A 150 -17.78 0.24 1.44
CA TRP A 150 -18.76 -0.68 2.01
C TRP A 150 -20.16 -0.11 1.82
N LEU A 151 -20.99 -0.79 1.01
CA LEU A 151 -22.32 -0.33 0.64
C LEU A 151 -23.41 -1.13 1.35
N GLN A 152 -24.29 -0.46 2.10
CA GLN A 152 -25.52 -1.10 2.59
C GLN A 152 -26.52 -1.42 1.47
N GLU A 153 -26.58 -0.57 0.45
CA GLU A 153 -27.38 -0.81 -0.76
C GLU A 153 -26.48 -0.80 -1.99
N PHE A 154 -26.50 -1.88 -2.77
CA PHE A 154 -25.58 -2.04 -3.92
C PHE A 154 -25.77 -0.97 -4.99
N ALA A 155 -26.99 -0.42 -5.15
CA ALA A 155 -27.29 0.60 -6.15
C ALA A 155 -26.55 1.93 -5.90
N ASP A 156 -26.14 2.19 -4.66
CA ASP A 156 -25.42 3.43 -4.29
C ASP A 156 -24.04 3.53 -4.96
N GLU A 157 -23.51 2.43 -5.52
CA GLU A 157 -22.24 2.42 -6.26
C GLU A 157 -22.23 3.38 -7.46
N ALA A 158 -23.40 3.66 -8.04
CA ALA A 158 -23.52 4.49 -9.24
C ALA A 158 -23.31 5.99 -8.95
N LEU A 159 -23.53 6.41 -7.70
CA LEU A 159 -23.47 7.81 -7.26
C LEU A 159 -22.39 8.03 -6.20
N PHE A 160 -21.45 7.09 -6.05
CA PHE A 160 -20.44 7.14 -5.00
C PHE A 160 -19.39 8.25 -5.27
N PRO A 161 -19.26 9.28 -4.40
CA PRO A 161 -18.41 10.43 -4.64
C PRO A 161 -16.96 10.19 -4.17
N ALA A 162 -16.24 9.32 -4.88
CA ALA A 162 -14.92 8.85 -4.44
C ALA A 162 -13.87 9.97 -4.32
N LEU A 163 -13.83 10.92 -5.27
CA LEU A 163 -12.83 11.98 -5.30
C LEU A 163 -12.99 12.95 -4.11
N ASP A 164 -14.20 13.47 -3.94
CA ASP A 164 -14.52 14.41 -2.86
C ASP A 164 -14.24 13.79 -1.48
N LEU A 165 -14.53 12.49 -1.33
CA LEU A 165 -14.24 11.75 -0.10
C LEU A 165 -12.74 11.64 0.19
N ILE A 166 -11.91 11.41 -0.84
CA ILE A 166 -10.45 11.36 -0.68
C ILE A 166 -9.92 12.74 -0.29
N GLU A 167 -10.36 13.79 -0.99
CA GLU A 167 -9.92 15.17 -0.76
C GLU A 167 -10.26 15.64 0.67
N LEU A 168 -11.48 15.35 1.14
CA LEU A 168 -11.89 15.69 2.51
C LEU A 168 -11.18 14.83 3.58
N SER A 169 -10.67 13.65 3.21
CA SER A 169 -10.02 12.72 4.13
C SER A 169 -8.51 12.92 4.26
N ASP A 170 -7.86 13.60 3.30
CA ASP A 170 -6.42 13.85 3.28
C ASP A 170 -6.10 15.34 3.54
N PRO A 171 -5.72 15.72 4.77
CA PRO A 171 -5.43 17.11 5.09
C PRO A 171 -4.07 17.63 4.57
N HIS A 172 -3.20 16.78 3.98
CA HIS A 172 -1.83 17.18 3.64
C HIS A 172 -1.68 17.90 2.28
N GLU A 173 -2.61 17.76 1.33
CA GLU A 173 -2.51 18.52 0.07
C GLU A 173 -2.86 20.02 0.23
N ASN A 174 -3.54 20.41 1.32
CA ASN A 174 -4.05 21.77 1.48
C ASN A 174 -3.06 22.80 2.03
N SER A 175 -1.83 22.42 2.41
CA SER A 175 -0.88 23.33 3.07
C SER A 175 0.16 24.01 2.16
N TYR A 176 0.19 23.69 0.86
CA TYR A 176 1.16 24.29 -0.09
C TYR A 176 0.56 24.87 -1.38
N SER A 177 -0.74 25.11 -1.49
CA SER A 177 -1.31 25.63 -2.76
C SER A 177 -2.51 26.56 -2.57
N THR A 178 -2.29 27.72 -1.96
CA THR A 178 -3.16 28.89 -2.14
C THR A 178 -2.83 29.58 -3.46
N ALA A 179 -3.13 28.95 -4.60
CA ALA A 179 -3.31 29.60 -5.89
C ALA A 179 -3.82 28.58 -6.91
N ASN A 180 -4.96 28.90 -7.54
CA ASN A 180 -5.62 28.21 -8.65
C ASN A 180 -6.67 27.15 -8.25
N ILE A 181 -7.80 27.68 -7.82
CA ILE A 181 -9.13 27.10 -8.00
C ILE A 181 -9.28 26.72 -9.49
N ASN A 182 -9.39 25.43 -9.83
CA ASN A 182 -10.13 24.87 -10.99
C ASN A 182 -9.68 23.49 -11.52
N TYR A 183 -8.80 22.72 -10.88
CA TYR A 183 -8.59 21.32 -11.27
C TYR A 183 -8.40 20.43 -10.04
N SER A 184 -9.30 19.46 -9.85
CA SER A 184 -9.12 18.33 -8.93
C SER A 184 -7.77 17.66 -9.25
N ARG A 185 -6.84 17.70 -8.29
CA ARG A 185 -5.42 17.38 -8.54
C ARG A 185 -5.15 15.88 -8.71
N VAL A 186 -6.07 15.03 -8.24
CA VAL A 186 -6.08 13.59 -8.52
C VAL A 186 -6.77 13.37 -9.87
N PRO A 187 -6.06 12.91 -10.91
CA PRO A 187 -6.73 12.49 -12.13
C PRO A 187 -7.67 11.35 -11.78
N GLU A 188 -8.95 11.41 -12.16
CA GLU A 188 -9.92 10.31 -11.99
C GLU A 188 -9.33 8.94 -12.39
N LYS A 189 -8.45 8.94 -13.39
CA LYS A 189 -7.71 7.79 -13.91
C LYS A 189 -6.77 7.09 -12.92
N GLU A 190 -6.56 7.64 -11.72
CA GLU A 190 -5.63 7.09 -10.71
C GLU A 190 -6.34 6.53 -9.48
N VAL A 191 -7.67 6.49 -9.47
CA VAL A 191 -8.46 5.93 -8.37
C VAL A 191 -9.00 4.54 -8.76
N VAL A 192 -8.86 3.57 -7.86
CA VAL A 192 -9.51 2.26 -7.97
C VAL A 192 -10.45 2.09 -6.80
N ILE A 193 -11.69 1.72 -7.10
CA ILE A 193 -12.73 1.53 -6.09
C ILE A 193 -13.12 0.06 -6.05
N ILE A 194 -13.02 -0.52 -4.85
CA ILE A 194 -13.50 -1.87 -4.53
C ILE A 194 -14.79 -1.71 -3.73
N PHE A 195 -15.92 -1.94 -4.37
CA PHE A 195 -17.23 -1.97 -3.71
C PHE A 195 -17.44 -3.33 -3.06
N VAL A 196 -17.83 -3.29 -1.79
CA VAL A 196 -18.16 -4.47 -0.98
C VAL A 196 -19.60 -4.32 -0.51
N HIS A 197 -20.45 -5.28 -0.85
CA HIS A 197 -21.86 -5.28 -0.45
C HIS A 197 -22.23 -6.61 0.23
N PRO A 198 -22.68 -6.60 1.49
CA PRO A 198 -23.17 -7.80 2.17
C PRO A 198 -24.49 -8.29 1.57
N LEU A 199 -24.58 -9.58 1.30
CA LEU A 199 -25.79 -10.25 0.82
C LEU A 199 -26.52 -10.93 1.99
N LYS A 200 -27.84 -11.15 1.83
CA LYS A 200 -28.67 -11.87 2.81
C LYS A 200 -28.20 -13.30 3.09
N THR A 201 -27.40 -13.88 2.19
CA THR A 201 -26.80 -15.22 2.33
C THR A 201 -25.59 -15.25 3.26
N GLY A 202 -25.11 -14.11 3.77
CA GLY A 202 -23.85 -14.02 4.52
C GLY A 202 -22.60 -14.02 3.65
N LEU A 203 -22.77 -13.92 2.33
CA LEU A 203 -21.70 -13.72 1.36
C LEU A 203 -21.60 -12.24 0.98
N TYR A 204 -20.53 -11.86 0.29
CA TYR A 204 -20.25 -10.47 -0.08
C TYR A 204 -20.08 -10.35 -1.58
N ARG A 205 -20.88 -9.49 -2.20
CA ARG A 205 -20.73 -9.13 -3.61
C ARG A 205 -19.62 -8.10 -3.74
N ILE A 206 -18.75 -8.33 -4.71
CA ILE A 206 -17.61 -7.47 -5.02
C ILE A 206 -17.80 -6.86 -6.41
N LYS A 207 -17.63 -5.55 -6.52
CA LYS A 207 -17.47 -4.86 -7.80
C LYS A 207 -16.20 -4.03 -7.74
N ILE A 208 -15.40 -4.09 -8.80
CA ILE A 208 -14.18 -3.29 -8.90
C ILE A 208 -14.34 -2.34 -10.07
N ASN A 209 -14.24 -1.05 -9.78
CA ASN A 209 -14.14 0.00 -10.79
C ASN A 209 -12.69 0.48 -10.83
N ALA A 210 -11.97 0.08 -11.87
CA ALA A 210 -10.65 0.61 -12.21
C ALA A 210 -10.79 1.44 -13.48
N LEU A 211 -10.48 2.73 -13.40
CA LEU A 211 -10.61 3.66 -14.53
C LEU A 211 -9.42 3.58 -15.51
N PHE A 212 -8.46 2.67 -15.28
CA PHE A 212 -7.34 2.39 -16.19
C PHE A 212 -7.50 1.02 -16.87
N GLY A 213 -7.14 0.93 -18.16
CA GLY A 213 -7.43 -0.20 -19.05
C GLY A 213 -6.71 -1.53 -18.78
N SER A 214 -6.01 -1.69 -17.66
CA SER A 214 -5.36 -2.96 -17.29
C SER A 214 -6.25 -3.79 -16.37
N SER A 215 -6.19 -5.11 -16.48
CA SER A 215 -6.85 -5.99 -15.51
C SER A 215 -6.31 -5.72 -14.11
N VAL A 216 -7.22 -5.67 -13.14
CA VAL A 216 -6.91 -5.59 -11.71
C VAL A 216 -6.29 -6.93 -11.32
N GLY A 217 -4.96 -7.03 -11.34
CA GLY A 217 -4.19 -8.28 -11.16
C GLY A 217 -4.24 -8.86 -9.74
N GLY A 218 -5.41 -8.94 -9.12
CA GLY A 218 -5.65 -9.45 -7.76
C GLY A 218 -6.55 -10.69 -7.73
N PRO A 219 -6.69 -11.32 -6.55
CA PRO A 219 -7.58 -12.46 -6.35
C PRO A 219 -9.07 -12.11 -6.49
N LEU A 220 -9.43 -10.82 -6.40
CA LEU A 220 -10.79 -10.35 -6.65
C LEU A 220 -10.96 -9.82 -8.07
N ILE A 221 -12.09 -10.18 -8.65
CA ILE A 221 -12.58 -9.76 -9.96
C ILE A 221 -13.96 -9.14 -9.76
N SER A 222 -14.29 -8.13 -10.57
CA SER A 222 -15.61 -7.50 -10.55
C SER A 222 -16.72 -8.53 -10.84
N GLY A 223 -17.78 -8.54 -10.03
CA GLY A 223 -18.87 -9.50 -10.10
C GLY A 223 -18.71 -10.73 -9.21
N MET A 224 -17.56 -10.92 -8.55
CA MET A 224 -17.35 -12.04 -7.63
C MET A 224 -18.24 -11.97 -6.39
N VAL A 225 -18.56 -13.14 -5.84
CA VAL A 225 -19.19 -13.31 -4.54
C VAL A 225 -18.23 -14.08 -3.63
N VAL A 226 -17.95 -13.53 -2.46
CA VAL A 226 -16.87 -13.98 -1.58
C VAL A 226 -17.41 -14.29 -0.19
N SER A 227 -16.83 -15.28 0.49
CA SER A 227 -17.22 -15.62 1.86
C SER A 227 -16.63 -14.65 2.89
N ARG A 228 -17.33 -14.50 4.02
CA ARG A 228 -16.93 -13.72 5.19
C ARG A 228 -15.46 -13.94 5.58
N ARG A 229 -15.02 -15.20 5.68
CA ARG A 229 -13.71 -15.57 6.23
C ARG A 229 -12.52 -15.11 5.39
N VAL A 230 -12.68 -15.00 4.07
CA VAL A 230 -11.58 -14.67 3.16
C VAL A 230 -11.64 -13.23 2.66
N LEU A 231 -12.75 -12.53 2.90
CA LEU A 231 -13.03 -11.19 2.36
C LEU A 231 -11.89 -10.20 2.62
N GLY A 232 -11.49 -10.01 3.88
CA GLY A 232 -10.42 -9.06 4.23
C GLY A 232 -9.10 -9.37 3.53
N SER A 233 -8.69 -10.65 3.54
CA SER A 233 -7.46 -11.09 2.89
C SER A 233 -7.48 -10.86 1.38
N MET A 234 -8.61 -11.13 0.72
CA MET A 234 -8.75 -10.95 -0.72
C MET A 234 -8.79 -9.47 -1.11
N VAL A 235 -9.49 -8.62 -0.36
CA VAL A 235 -9.51 -7.17 -0.58
C VAL A 235 -8.13 -6.58 -0.39
N ARG A 236 -7.44 -6.92 0.71
CA ARG A 236 -6.07 -6.48 1.00
C ARG A 236 -5.09 -6.89 -0.10
N ASN A 237 -5.08 -8.17 -0.47
CA ASN A 237 -4.17 -8.66 -1.52
C ASN A 237 -4.47 -8.02 -2.88
N THR A 238 -5.74 -7.78 -3.19
CA THR A 238 -6.14 -7.06 -4.41
C THR A 238 -5.63 -5.62 -4.40
N ALA A 239 -5.81 -4.90 -3.29
CA ALA A 239 -5.31 -3.53 -3.13
C ALA A 239 -3.77 -3.45 -3.27
N ILE A 240 -3.04 -4.37 -2.63
CA ILE A 240 -1.57 -4.45 -2.74
C ILE A 240 -1.16 -4.72 -4.19
N ASN A 241 -1.83 -5.65 -4.89
CA ASN A 241 -1.53 -5.96 -6.27
C ASN A 241 -1.83 -4.81 -7.22
N ILE A 242 -2.91 -4.05 -6.99
CA ILE A 242 -3.20 -2.81 -7.72
C ILE A 242 -2.03 -1.84 -7.60
N CYS A 243 -1.60 -1.53 -6.37
CA CYS A 243 -0.50 -0.59 -6.13
C CYS A 243 0.81 -1.09 -6.75
N ARG A 244 1.13 -2.38 -6.60
CA ARG A 244 2.33 -2.99 -7.20
C ARG A 244 2.31 -2.93 -8.72
N ARG A 245 1.16 -3.21 -9.34
CA ARG A 245 1.02 -3.16 -10.79
C ARG A 245 1.14 -1.74 -11.32
N ARG A 246 0.47 -0.76 -10.68
CA ARG A 246 0.65 0.65 -11.05
C ARG A 246 2.11 1.05 -11.03
N ARG A 247 2.83 0.63 -9.99
CA ARG A 247 4.27 0.89 -9.85
C ARG A 247 5.11 0.33 -10.99
N LEU A 248 4.68 -0.76 -11.63
CA LEU A 248 5.36 -1.35 -12.78
C LEU A 248 4.97 -0.68 -14.10
N GLU A 249 3.78 -0.09 -14.18
CA GLU A 249 3.27 0.61 -15.37
C GLU A 249 3.83 2.04 -15.49
N LEU A 250 4.29 2.62 -14.38
CA LEU A 250 4.87 3.95 -14.34
C LEU A 250 6.38 3.91 -14.60
N ASP A 251 6.81 4.49 -15.73
CA ASP A 251 8.25 4.61 -16.09
C ASP A 251 9.06 5.41 -15.04
N SER A 252 8.39 6.26 -14.26
CA SER A 252 9.00 7.04 -13.19
C SER A 252 9.36 6.20 -11.96
N CYS A 253 8.83 4.98 -11.83
CA CYS A 253 9.13 4.13 -10.70
C CYS A 253 10.23 3.11 -11.00
N SER A 254 11.44 3.41 -10.52
CA SER A 254 12.54 2.46 -10.56
C SER A 254 12.39 1.37 -9.49
N PRO A 255 12.72 0.10 -9.79
CA PRO A 255 12.69 -0.96 -8.79
C PRO A 255 13.60 -0.67 -7.58
N PRO A 256 13.26 -1.14 -6.36
CA PRO A 256 14.02 -0.81 -5.16
C PRO A 256 15.51 -1.15 -5.22
N HIS A 257 15.88 -2.25 -5.89
CA HIS A 257 17.28 -2.63 -6.05
C HIS A 257 18.06 -1.68 -6.98
N VAL A 258 17.40 -1.11 -7.99
CA VAL A 258 17.99 -0.10 -8.88
C VAL A 258 18.19 1.21 -8.12
N CYS A 259 17.15 1.69 -7.42
CA CYS A 259 17.25 2.89 -6.58
C CYS A 259 18.36 2.74 -5.53
N ARG A 260 18.44 1.59 -4.86
CA ARG A 260 19.49 1.28 -3.88
C ARG A 260 20.88 1.32 -4.50
N LYS A 261 21.07 0.73 -5.69
CA LYS A 261 22.36 0.76 -6.41
C LYS A 261 22.77 2.20 -6.72
N ILE A 262 21.87 3.01 -7.25
CA ILE A 262 22.14 4.42 -7.58
C ILE A 262 22.55 5.18 -6.31
N LYS A 263 21.82 5.00 -5.21
CA LYS A 263 22.14 5.63 -3.91
C LYS A 263 23.49 5.20 -3.34
N ILE A 264 23.84 3.91 -3.45
CA ILE A 264 25.17 3.43 -3.05
C ILE A 264 26.26 4.10 -3.89
N GLN A 265 26.05 4.19 -5.21
CA GLN A 265 27.00 4.86 -6.11
C GLN A 265 27.14 6.36 -5.82
N GLU A 266 26.04 7.02 -5.42
CA GLU A 266 26.04 8.42 -4.98
C GLU A 266 26.85 8.58 -3.69
N ILE A 267 26.64 7.73 -2.68
CA ILE A 267 27.42 7.73 -1.44
C ILE A 267 28.91 7.54 -1.74
N ILE A 268 29.25 6.55 -2.59
CA ILE A 268 30.64 6.31 -3.00
C ILE A 268 31.21 7.55 -3.67
N ARG A 269 30.47 8.19 -4.59
CA ARG A 269 30.97 9.36 -5.31
C ARG A 269 31.19 10.56 -4.39
N GLU A 270 30.27 10.82 -3.48
CA GLU A 270 30.30 11.97 -2.58
C GLU A 270 31.31 11.81 -1.44
N HIS A 271 31.52 10.58 -0.96
CA HIS A 271 32.35 10.29 0.21
C HIS A 271 33.61 9.49 -0.13
N ALA A 272 33.91 9.29 -1.42
CA ALA A 272 35.17 8.68 -1.84
C ALA A 272 36.34 9.54 -1.37
N LYS A 273 37.20 8.94 -0.56
CA LYS A 273 38.47 9.52 -0.15
C LYS A 273 39.57 8.54 -0.46
N GLU A 274 40.55 8.96 -1.26
CA GLU A 274 41.77 8.19 -1.42
C GLU A 274 42.57 8.31 -0.12
N MET A 275 42.84 7.16 0.51
CA MET A 275 43.60 7.06 1.75
C MET A 275 44.53 5.87 1.68
N ASN A 276 45.72 6.02 2.27
CA ASN A 276 46.61 4.88 2.46
C ASN A 276 46.09 3.97 3.58
N ILE A 277 46.43 2.68 3.50
CA ILE A 277 45.98 1.65 4.45
C ILE A 277 46.27 2.03 5.92
N PRO A 278 47.44 2.58 6.30
CA PRO A 278 47.69 3.00 7.68
C PRO A 278 46.80 4.16 8.14
N ASP A 279 46.52 5.12 7.26
CA ASP A 279 45.65 6.27 7.54
C ASP A 279 44.19 5.83 7.70
N PHE A 280 43.79 4.79 6.96
CA PHE A 280 42.48 4.15 7.12
C PHE A 280 42.33 3.50 8.50
N TYR A 281 43.28 2.66 8.91
CA TYR A 281 43.21 2.00 10.22
C TYR A 281 43.30 2.98 11.38
N THR A 282 44.15 4.01 11.28
CA THR A 282 44.25 5.03 12.33
C THR A 282 42.98 5.88 12.44
N GLY A 283 42.27 6.14 11.34
CA GLY A 283 40.95 6.80 11.39
C GLY A 283 39.84 5.92 11.95
N LEU A 284 39.83 4.63 11.61
CA LEU A 284 38.80 3.68 12.04
C LEU A 284 38.89 3.33 13.54
N LEU A 285 40.11 3.20 14.07
CA LEU A 285 40.36 2.73 15.44
C LEU A 285 40.47 3.86 16.48
N LYS A 286 40.44 5.13 16.06
CA LYS A 286 40.47 6.29 16.96
C LYS A 286 39.09 6.88 17.28
N ALA A 287 38.02 6.40 16.62
CA ALA A 287 36.64 6.74 16.93
C ALA A 287 36.07 5.80 18.00
#